data_AF-A0AAN7CEC2-F1
#
_entry.id   AF-A0AAN7CEC2-F1
#
_cell.length_a   1.000
_cell.length_b   1.000
_cell.length_c   1.000
_cell.angle_alpha   90.00
_cell.angle_beta   90.00
_cell.angle_gamma   90.00
#
_symmetry.space_group_name_H-M   'P 1'
#
loop_
_entity.id
_entity.type
_entity.pdbx_description
1 polymer ?
#
loop_
_entity_poly.entity_id
_entity_poly.type
_entity_poly.pdbx_seq_one_letter_code
_entity_poly.pdbx_strand_id
1 'polypeptide(L)'
;MKPKTAARRPRFVRILLARSTWQRLAQMLLIWTFIEAHLIYYRIARAELESRARAVLHKPARVYIASLHWNNEKVLRSAWNQAVVDLVKTLGPENVFVSVYESGSWDNTKGALRELDQELQKTGAGRMIILEDETHADLIARPPGEEGWIAIPGGGMAPRRIPYLSRLRNLSLQPLLELAENGTTFDHVLFLGDVVFTVSDIIALLQTNNGHYAAACSLDFSKPPLFYDTFALRDARGHEHASQTWPYFRAPESREAMLHGQPVPVTSCWNGIVAMPSSAFTGINGLRFRGIPDSLAASHLEGSECCLIHADNPASRTRGVFVNPTVRVGYKRKAYDAVHGAERSGGSWLSLGEIYFGLWRNRLARWFTTPWFKERRVRGRIERWKKEDGGREERGGFCVVDETQVVVHNGWKHV
;
A
#
# COMPACT_ATOMS: atom_id res chain seq x y z
N MET A 1 -72.86 26.12 -33.68
CA MET A 1 -71.71 26.62 -32.89
C MET A 1 -70.69 25.49 -32.74
N LYS A 2 -69.49 25.62 -33.32
CA LYS A 2 -68.41 24.62 -33.18
C LYS A 2 -67.87 24.65 -31.74
N PRO A 3 -67.81 23.52 -31.00
CA PRO A 3 -67.18 23.49 -29.70
C PRO A 3 -65.65 23.56 -29.87
N LYS A 4 -65.03 24.47 -29.11
CA LYS A 4 -63.57 24.63 -29.04
C LYS A 4 -62.94 23.36 -28.49
N THR A 5 -62.05 22.76 -29.26
CA THR A 5 -61.15 21.68 -28.83
C THR A 5 -60.19 22.22 -27.76
N ALA A 6 -60.45 21.89 -26.50
CA ALA A 6 -59.47 22.06 -25.44
C ALA A 6 -58.34 21.04 -25.66
N ALA A 7 -57.20 21.50 -26.18
CA ALA A 7 -56.01 20.68 -26.31
C ALA A 7 -55.62 20.10 -24.95
N ARG A 8 -55.87 18.81 -24.74
CA ARG A 8 -55.36 18.05 -23.60
C ARG A 8 -53.83 18.09 -23.66
N ARG A 9 -53.20 18.90 -22.79
CA ARG A 9 -51.75 18.82 -22.56
C ARG A 9 -51.41 17.34 -22.25
N PRO A 10 -50.38 16.75 -22.90
CA PRO A 10 -50.09 15.33 -22.76
C PRO A 10 -49.80 14.97 -21.28
N ARG A 11 -50.37 13.85 -20.82
CA ARG A 11 -50.30 13.34 -19.44
C ARG A 11 -48.88 13.33 -18.85
N PHE A 12 -47.86 13.18 -19.70
CA PHE A 12 -46.44 13.27 -19.33
C PHE A 12 -46.05 14.59 -18.65
N VAL A 13 -46.60 15.72 -19.10
CA VAL A 13 -46.27 17.05 -18.56
C VAL A 13 -46.81 17.23 -17.14
N ARG A 14 -47.95 16.60 -16.80
CA ARG A 14 -48.55 16.64 -15.46
C ARG A 14 -47.78 15.81 -14.42
N ILE A 15 -47.17 14.71 -14.82
CA ILE A 15 -46.41 13.83 -13.91
C ILE A 15 -45.06 14.46 -13.54
N LEU A 16 -44.43 15.18 -14.47
CA LEU A 16 -43.19 15.94 -14.21
C LEU A 16 -43.41 17.12 -13.23
N LEU A 17 -44.60 17.73 -13.25
CA LEU A 17 -44.95 18.85 -12.37
C LEU A 17 -45.36 18.41 -10.95
N ALA A 18 -45.76 17.16 -10.74
CA ALA A 18 -46.26 16.64 -9.46
C ALA A 18 -45.18 16.06 -8.52
N ARG A 19 -43.92 15.96 -8.98
CA ARG A 19 -42.81 15.48 -8.13
C ARG A 19 -42.35 16.59 -7.19
N SER A 20 -42.21 16.28 -5.91
CA SER A 20 -41.66 17.20 -4.91
C SER A 20 -40.26 17.65 -5.34
N THR A 21 -39.85 18.85 -4.95
CA THR A 21 -38.51 19.39 -5.24
C THR A 21 -37.39 18.40 -4.88
N TRP A 22 -37.54 17.70 -3.76
CA TRP A 22 -36.64 16.63 -3.31
C TRP A 22 -36.54 15.45 -4.28
N GLN A 23 -37.66 15.00 -4.87
CA GLN A 23 -37.62 13.92 -5.86
C GLN A 23 -36.89 14.33 -7.13
N ARG A 24 -37.00 15.60 -7.54
CA ARG A 24 -36.25 16.13 -8.69
C ARG A 24 -34.76 16.24 -8.39
N LEU A 25 -34.39 16.74 -7.21
CA LEU A 25 -32.99 16.78 -6.75
C LEU A 25 -32.36 15.39 -6.70
N ALA A 26 -33.07 14.40 -6.13
CA ALA A 26 -32.60 13.02 -6.07
C ALA A 26 -32.40 12.42 -7.47
N GLN A 27 -33.34 12.66 -8.39
CA GLN A 27 -33.22 12.22 -9.78
C GLN A 27 -32.04 12.88 -10.50
N MET A 28 -31.85 14.19 -10.34
CA MET A 28 -30.69 14.89 -10.91
C MET A 28 -29.37 14.35 -10.35
N LEU A 29 -29.30 14.03 -9.06
CA LEU A 29 -28.11 13.43 -8.45
C LEU A 29 -27.81 12.02 -8.99
N LEU A 30 -28.83 11.20 -9.20
CA LEU A 30 -28.68 9.86 -9.79
C LEU A 30 -28.20 9.95 -11.25
N ILE A 31 -28.82 10.81 -12.05
CA ILE A 31 -28.43 11.08 -13.44
C ILE A 31 -26.99 11.61 -13.50
N TRP A 32 -26.65 12.56 -12.62
CA TRP A 32 -25.31 13.10 -12.52
C TRP A 32 -24.29 12.02 -12.15
N THR A 33 -24.56 11.19 -11.13
CA THR A 33 -23.66 10.11 -10.74
C THR A 33 -23.46 9.11 -11.89
N PHE A 34 -24.50 8.85 -12.69
CA PHE A 34 -24.38 7.99 -13.88
C PHE A 34 -23.47 8.60 -14.95
N ILE A 35 -23.63 9.89 -15.26
CA ILE A 35 -22.76 10.61 -16.20
C ILE A 35 -21.32 10.65 -15.68
N GLU A 36 -21.14 11.00 -14.41
CA GLU A 36 -19.86 11.02 -13.70
C GLU A 36 -19.16 9.67 -13.79
N ALA A 37 -19.89 8.56 -13.57
CA ALA A 37 -19.33 7.22 -13.69
C ALA A 37 -18.79 6.92 -15.10
N HIS A 38 -19.47 7.37 -16.16
CA HIS A 38 -18.98 7.22 -17.54
C HIS A 38 -17.72 8.05 -17.78
N LEU A 39 -17.70 9.30 -17.33
CA LEU A 39 -16.52 10.17 -17.48
C LEU A 39 -15.31 9.58 -16.76
N ILE A 40 -15.50 9.07 -15.53
CA ILE A 40 -14.46 8.41 -14.75
C ILE A 40 -13.97 7.15 -15.46
N TYR A 41 -14.87 6.32 -15.98
CA TYR A 41 -14.50 5.10 -16.70
C TYR A 41 -13.49 5.41 -17.82
N TYR A 42 -13.78 6.42 -18.65
CA TYR A 42 -12.88 6.84 -19.72
C TYR A 42 -11.58 7.45 -19.21
N ARG A 43 -11.61 8.21 -18.11
CA ARG A 43 -10.39 8.76 -17.49
C ARG A 43 -9.47 7.65 -17.00
N ILE A 44 -10.01 6.65 -16.30
CA ILE A 44 -9.23 5.51 -15.79
C ILE A 44 -8.68 4.67 -16.95
N ALA A 45 -9.49 4.36 -17.96
CA ALA A 45 -9.03 3.63 -19.14
C ALA A 45 -7.89 4.38 -19.85
N ARG A 46 -8.03 5.69 -20.02
CA ARG A 46 -6.99 6.53 -20.62
C ARG A 46 -5.72 6.58 -19.78
N ALA A 47 -5.84 6.70 -18.46
CA ALA A 47 -4.69 6.71 -17.55
C ALA A 47 -3.90 5.40 -17.63
N GLU A 48 -4.57 4.24 -17.74
CA GLU A 48 -3.91 2.96 -17.97
C GLU A 48 -3.14 2.92 -19.29
N LEU A 49 -3.78 3.35 -20.38
CA LEU A 49 -3.14 3.38 -21.70
C LEU A 49 -1.91 4.29 -21.71
N GLU A 50 -2.02 5.48 -21.11
CA GLU A 50 -0.90 6.42 -20.98
C GLU A 50 0.22 5.84 -20.11
N SER A 51 -0.12 5.17 -18.99
CA SER A 51 0.86 4.51 -18.13
C SER A 51 1.61 3.40 -18.87
N ARG A 52 0.92 2.56 -19.64
CA ARG A 52 1.55 1.50 -20.45
C ARG A 52 2.41 2.06 -21.57
N ALA A 53 1.94 3.09 -22.27
CA ALA A 53 2.72 3.75 -23.31
C ALA A 53 4.01 4.38 -22.76
N ARG A 54 4.01 4.79 -21.49
CA ARG A 54 5.18 5.35 -20.79
C ARG A 54 6.05 4.30 -20.11
N ALA A 55 5.63 3.04 -20.02
CA ALA A 55 6.34 1.93 -19.35
C ALA A 55 7.62 1.47 -20.08
N VAL A 56 8.36 2.43 -20.64
CA VAL A 56 9.69 2.30 -21.21
C VAL A 56 10.63 3.20 -20.40
N LEU A 57 11.66 2.61 -19.82
CA LEU A 57 12.70 3.40 -19.16
C LEU A 57 13.54 4.12 -20.21
N HIS A 58 13.48 5.45 -20.20
CA HIS A 58 14.27 6.29 -21.12
C HIS A 58 15.71 6.50 -20.62
N LYS A 59 15.98 6.18 -19.35
CA LYS A 59 17.29 6.18 -18.72
C LYS A 59 17.43 4.92 -17.87
N PRO A 60 18.60 4.26 -17.85
CA PRO A 60 18.85 3.15 -16.95
C PRO A 60 18.75 3.65 -15.50
N ALA A 61 17.90 3.02 -14.70
CA ALA A 61 17.75 3.30 -13.29
C ALA A 61 18.46 2.21 -12.49
N ARG A 62 19.29 2.59 -11.52
CA ARG A 62 19.93 1.65 -10.61
C ARG A 62 19.00 1.36 -9.44
N VAL A 63 18.67 0.09 -9.23
CA VAL A 63 17.66 -0.34 -8.25
C VAL A 63 18.25 -1.33 -7.25
N TYR A 64 18.14 -1.00 -5.96
CA TYR A 64 18.35 -1.96 -4.89
C TYR A 64 17.00 -2.59 -4.53
N ILE A 65 16.87 -3.90 -4.69
CA ILE A 65 15.65 -4.64 -4.36
C ILE A 65 15.78 -5.16 -2.92
N ALA A 66 14.80 -4.88 -2.08
CA ALA A 66 14.71 -5.40 -0.71
C ALA A 66 13.41 -6.19 -0.55
N SER A 67 13.49 -7.44 -0.13
CA SER A 67 12.31 -8.30 0.08
C SER A 67 12.38 -9.07 1.39
N LEU A 68 11.22 -9.29 2.00
CA LEU A 68 11.06 -10.15 3.16
C LEU A 68 10.10 -11.30 2.81
N HIS A 69 10.46 -12.53 3.16
CA HIS A 69 9.61 -13.70 2.93
C HIS A 69 9.42 -14.56 4.17
N TRP A 70 8.20 -15.06 4.33
CA TRP A 70 7.83 -16.05 5.35
C TRP A 70 6.65 -16.89 4.82
N ASN A 71 6.87 -18.19 4.65
CA ASN A 71 5.88 -19.13 4.11
C ASN A 71 5.28 -18.72 2.75
N ASN A 72 6.17 -18.39 1.81
CA ASN A 72 5.84 -17.86 0.48
C ASN A 72 6.20 -18.81 -0.68
N GLU A 73 6.49 -20.10 -0.43
CA GLU A 73 6.94 -21.06 -1.45
C GLU A 73 6.12 -20.99 -2.75
N LYS A 74 4.80 -21.00 -2.60
CA LYS A 74 3.86 -21.01 -3.72
C LYS A 74 3.97 -19.77 -4.60
N VAL A 75 4.01 -18.56 -4.02
CA VAL A 75 4.06 -17.32 -4.82
C VAL A 75 5.46 -17.10 -5.41
N LEU A 76 6.51 -17.51 -4.68
CA LEU A 76 7.89 -17.49 -5.16
C LEU A 76 8.04 -18.29 -6.45
N ARG A 77 7.64 -19.56 -6.45
CA ARG A 77 7.78 -20.42 -7.63
C ARG A 77 6.80 -20.12 -8.76
N SER A 78 5.58 -19.67 -8.43
CA SER A 78 4.55 -19.47 -9.47
C SER A 78 4.62 -18.11 -10.16
N ALA A 79 5.31 -17.12 -9.60
CA ALA A 79 5.32 -15.77 -10.13
C ALA A 79 6.54 -14.94 -9.75
N TRP A 80 6.83 -14.83 -8.45
CA TRP A 80 7.70 -13.77 -7.93
C TRP A 80 9.16 -13.95 -8.37
N ASN A 81 9.72 -15.16 -8.30
CA ASN A 81 11.10 -15.42 -8.69
C ASN A 81 11.34 -15.05 -10.16
N GLN A 82 10.46 -15.49 -11.05
CA GLN A 82 10.55 -15.18 -12.47
C GLN A 82 10.45 -13.67 -12.72
N ALA A 83 9.52 -12.98 -12.04
CA ALA A 83 9.35 -11.54 -12.18
C ALA A 83 10.60 -10.75 -11.74
N VAL A 84 11.29 -11.18 -10.68
CA VAL A 84 12.57 -10.58 -10.27
C VAL A 84 13.68 -10.83 -11.29
N VAL A 85 13.80 -12.06 -11.81
CA VAL A 85 14.77 -12.39 -12.85
C VAL A 85 14.51 -11.57 -14.13
N ASP A 86 13.25 -11.43 -14.54
CA ASP A 86 12.86 -10.63 -15.71
C ASP A 86 13.15 -9.15 -15.51
N LEU A 87 12.92 -8.63 -14.29
CA LEU A 87 13.26 -7.26 -13.94
C LEU A 87 14.77 -7.02 -14.00
N VAL A 88 15.58 -7.92 -13.43
CA VAL A 88 17.05 -7.86 -13.49
C VAL A 88 17.54 -7.87 -14.94
N LYS A 89 17.00 -8.76 -15.78
CA LYS A 89 17.35 -8.81 -17.20
C LYS A 89 16.94 -7.54 -17.95
N THR A 90 15.82 -6.93 -17.59
CA THR A 90 15.32 -5.71 -18.24
C THR A 90 16.11 -4.46 -17.84
N LEU A 91 16.47 -4.33 -16.56
CA LEU A 91 17.24 -3.19 -16.04
C LEU A 91 18.74 -3.30 -16.32
N GLY A 92 19.24 -4.51 -16.57
CA GLY A 92 20.66 -4.82 -16.64
C GLY A 92 21.20 -5.28 -15.29
N PRO A 93 21.93 -6.42 -15.21
CA PRO A 93 22.42 -6.98 -13.96
C PRO A 93 23.37 -6.05 -13.20
N GLU A 94 24.09 -5.17 -13.88
CA GLU A 94 24.97 -4.15 -13.29
C GLU A 94 24.22 -2.99 -12.61
N ASN A 95 22.95 -2.81 -12.95
CA ASN A 95 22.09 -1.78 -12.40
C ASN A 95 21.23 -2.28 -11.24
N VAL A 96 21.30 -3.56 -10.89
CA VAL A 96 20.44 -4.15 -9.86
C VAL A 96 21.24 -4.88 -8.78
N PHE A 97 20.83 -4.68 -7.53
CA PHE A 97 21.24 -5.54 -6.42
C PHE A 97 20.00 -6.14 -5.75
N VAL A 98 20.00 -7.44 -5.49
CA VAL A 98 18.86 -8.16 -4.90
C VAL A 98 19.16 -8.59 -3.48
N SER A 99 18.52 -7.98 -2.49
CA SER A 99 18.56 -8.41 -1.09
C SER A 99 17.24 -9.05 -0.67
N VAL A 100 17.31 -10.30 -0.24
CA VAL A 100 16.16 -11.06 0.26
C VAL A 100 16.49 -11.59 1.64
N TYR A 101 15.57 -11.39 2.57
CA TYR A 101 15.66 -11.95 3.91
C TYR A 101 14.45 -12.87 4.16
N GLU A 102 14.72 -14.13 4.50
CA GLU A 102 13.73 -15.15 4.81
C GLU A 102 13.78 -15.45 6.31
N SER A 103 12.66 -15.32 7.01
CA SER A 103 12.59 -15.30 8.47
C SER A 103 12.00 -16.57 9.10
N GLY A 104 12.57 -17.74 8.81
CA GLY A 104 12.21 -18.98 9.50
C GLY A 104 10.92 -19.66 9.03
N SER A 105 10.74 -19.76 7.71
CA SER A 105 9.63 -20.48 7.07
C SER A 105 9.69 -21.97 7.37
N TRP A 106 8.52 -22.59 7.44
CA TRP A 106 8.37 -24.04 7.60
C TRP A 106 7.93 -24.76 6.33
N ASP A 107 7.51 -24.01 5.30
CA ASP A 107 7.32 -24.55 3.95
C ASP A 107 8.67 -24.54 3.21
N ASN A 108 8.68 -24.90 1.92
CA ASN A 108 9.91 -24.92 1.15
C ASN A 108 10.25 -23.53 0.54
N THR A 109 9.91 -22.43 1.22
CA THR A 109 10.32 -21.05 0.84
C THR A 109 11.84 -20.97 0.69
N LYS A 110 12.59 -21.56 1.61
CA LYS A 110 14.06 -21.65 1.54
C LYS A 110 14.53 -22.31 0.25
N GLY A 111 13.90 -23.41 -0.17
CA GLY A 111 14.20 -24.06 -1.44
C GLY A 111 13.88 -23.16 -2.65
N ALA A 112 12.72 -22.52 -2.66
CA ALA A 112 12.33 -21.60 -3.72
C ALA A 112 13.29 -20.39 -3.83
N LEU A 113 13.82 -19.89 -2.73
CA LEU A 113 14.81 -18.81 -2.73
C LEU A 113 16.21 -19.27 -3.17
N ARG A 114 16.58 -20.54 -2.92
CA ARG A 114 17.81 -21.11 -3.51
C ARG A 114 17.71 -21.25 -5.03
N GLU A 115 16.53 -21.60 -5.55
CA GLU A 115 16.27 -21.62 -7.00
C GLU A 115 16.44 -20.21 -7.60
N LEU A 116 15.90 -19.18 -6.92
CA LEU A 116 16.14 -17.79 -7.32
C LEU A 116 17.63 -17.42 -7.28
N ASP A 117 18.35 -17.80 -6.23
CA ASP A 117 19.78 -17.49 -6.10
C ASP A 117 20.57 -18.02 -7.30
N GLN A 118 20.28 -19.25 -7.73
CA GLN A 118 20.91 -19.88 -8.88
C GLN A 118 20.58 -19.15 -10.20
N GLU A 119 19.33 -18.72 -10.39
CA GLU A 119 18.94 -17.97 -11.59
C GLU A 119 19.58 -16.57 -11.62
N LEU A 120 19.63 -15.87 -10.49
CA LEU A 120 20.30 -14.57 -10.38
C LEU A 120 21.82 -14.68 -10.53
N GLN A 121 22.43 -15.78 -10.08
CA GLN A 121 23.85 -16.04 -10.31
C GLN A 121 24.17 -16.12 -11.80
N LYS A 122 23.29 -16.76 -12.60
CA LYS A 122 23.47 -16.88 -14.06
C LYS A 122 23.37 -15.54 -14.78
N THR A 123 22.64 -14.56 -14.23
CA THR A 123 22.56 -13.22 -14.82
C THR A 123 23.76 -12.34 -14.45
N GLY A 124 24.51 -12.69 -13.40
CA GLY A 124 25.65 -11.91 -12.90
C GLY A 124 25.26 -10.72 -12.01
N ALA A 125 23.99 -10.62 -11.60
CA ALA A 125 23.54 -9.54 -10.72
C ALA A 125 24.08 -9.69 -9.29
N GLY A 126 24.36 -8.56 -8.64
CA GLY A 126 24.69 -8.53 -7.22
C GLY A 126 23.50 -9.00 -6.39
N ARG A 127 23.74 -9.86 -5.40
CA ARG A 127 22.66 -10.40 -4.56
C ARG A 127 23.14 -10.82 -3.18
N MET A 128 22.22 -10.79 -2.23
CA MET A 128 22.37 -11.39 -0.91
C MET A 128 21.02 -12.00 -0.49
N ILE A 129 20.99 -13.32 -0.33
CA ILE A 129 19.80 -14.06 0.09
C ILE A 129 20.10 -14.73 1.43
N ILE A 130 19.48 -14.25 2.50
CA ILE A 130 19.64 -14.77 3.85
C ILE A 130 18.47 -15.68 4.17
N LEU A 131 18.77 -16.91 4.61
CA LEU A 131 17.79 -17.94 4.99
C LEU A 131 17.96 -18.25 6.48
N GLU A 132 17.03 -17.78 7.31
CA GLU A 132 17.12 -17.91 8.77
C GLU A 132 16.53 -19.26 9.25
N ASP A 133 17.25 -19.95 10.13
CA ASP A 133 16.79 -21.22 10.70
C ASP A 133 15.83 -21.05 11.88
N GLU A 134 15.89 -19.91 12.56
CA GLU A 134 15.01 -19.58 13.67
C GLU A 134 13.58 -19.32 13.19
N THR A 135 12.63 -20.15 13.65
CA THR A 135 11.21 -19.98 13.37
C THR A 135 10.54 -19.02 14.36
N HIS A 136 9.31 -18.62 14.07
CA HIS A 136 8.50 -17.88 15.05
C HIS A 136 8.30 -18.66 16.36
N ALA A 137 8.26 -19.99 16.32
CA ALA A 137 8.14 -20.81 17.53
C ALA A 137 9.40 -20.68 18.41
N ASP A 138 10.57 -20.67 17.79
CA ASP A 138 11.85 -20.49 18.48
C ASP A 138 11.95 -19.07 19.07
N LEU A 139 11.52 -18.05 18.32
CA LEU A 139 11.45 -16.67 18.81
C LEU A 139 10.57 -16.53 20.06
N ILE A 140 9.40 -17.16 20.06
CA ILE A 140 8.44 -17.10 21.17
C ILE A 140 8.96 -17.87 22.39
N ALA A 141 9.73 -18.93 22.18
CA ALA A 141 10.31 -19.73 23.26
C ALA A 141 11.48 -19.02 24.00
N ARG A 142 12.00 -17.92 23.45
CA ARG A 142 13.07 -17.13 24.08
C ARG A 142 12.58 -16.43 25.35
N PRO A 143 13.49 -16.20 26.32
CA PRO A 143 13.18 -15.33 27.44
C PRO A 143 12.82 -13.92 26.92
N PRO A 144 11.86 -13.22 27.53
CA PRO A 144 11.50 -11.87 27.11
C PRO A 144 12.72 -10.95 27.13
N GLY A 145 12.94 -10.25 26.01
CA GLY A 145 13.99 -9.25 25.89
C GLY A 145 13.64 -7.94 26.58
N GLU A 146 14.62 -7.05 26.71
CA GLU A 146 14.44 -5.71 27.30
C GLU A 146 13.50 -4.84 26.46
N GLU A 147 13.55 -4.99 25.12
CA GLU A 147 12.74 -4.23 24.17
C GLU A 147 11.95 -5.16 23.22
N GLY A 148 10.81 -4.67 22.74
CA GLY A 148 9.99 -5.33 21.73
C GLY A 148 9.13 -6.47 22.27
N TRP A 149 8.90 -6.52 23.58
CA TRP A 149 8.01 -7.49 24.24
C TRP A 149 6.87 -6.78 24.96
N ILE A 150 5.69 -7.42 25.00
CA ILE A 150 4.52 -6.87 25.68
C ILE A 150 3.78 -7.96 26.46
N ALA A 151 3.19 -7.56 27.59
CA ALA A 151 2.34 -8.43 28.39
C ALA A 151 1.05 -8.76 27.61
N ILE A 152 0.62 -10.01 27.65
CA ILE A 152 -0.59 -10.47 26.97
C ILE A 152 -1.71 -10.86 27.97
N PRO A 153 -2.99 -10.65 27.63
CA PRO A 153 -4.13 -11.22 28.34
C PRO A 153 -3.98 -12.74 28.44
N GLY A 154 -4.09 -13.28 29.65
CA GLY A 154 -3.82 -14.69 29.95
C GLY A 154 -2.47 -14.94 30.63
N GLY A 155 -1.65 -13.90 30.79
CA GLY A 155 -0.36 -13.96 31.48
C GLY A 155 0.82 -14.21 30.53
N GLY A 156 2.02 -13.84 30.99
CA GLY A 156 3.25 -13.94 30.21
C GLY A 156 3.51 -12.74 29.29
N MET A 157 4.64 -12.81 28.59
CA MET A 157 5.11 -11.80 27.64
C MET A 157 5.18 -12.43 26.24
N ALA A 158 4.91 -11.63 25.22
CA ALA A 158 5.05 -12.03 23.83
C ALA A 158 5.83 -11.00 23.01
N PRO A 159 6.59 -11.43 21.99
CA PRO A 159 7.29 -10.51 21.11
C PRO A 159 6.28 -9.73 20.26
N ARG A 160 6.44 -8.41 20.24
CA ARG A 160 5.63 -7.49 19.46
C ARG A 160 5.92 -7.68 17.97
N ARG A 161 4.87 -7.66 17.15
CA ARG A 161 4.97 -7.87 15.70
C ARG A 161 5.80 -6.80 15.01
N ILE A 162 5.57 -5.53 15.33
CA ILE A 162 6.17 -4.42 14.56
C ILE A 162 7.67 -4.25 14.82
N PRO A 163 8.17 -4.28 16.07
CA PRO A 163 9.61 -4.30 16.31
C PRO A 163 10.32 -5.47 15.60
N TYR A 164 9.71 -6.66 15.61
CA TYR A 164 10.21 -7.82 14.88
C TYR A 164 10.32 -7.55 13.37
N LEU A 165 9.25 -7.08 12.72
CA LEU A 165 9.27 -6.76 11.28
C LEU A 165 10.24 -5.62 10.95
N SER A 166 10.32 -4.62 11.81
CA SER A 166 11.25 -3.48 11.65
C SER A 166 12.70 -3.94 11.62
N ARG A 167 13.07 -4.85 12.54
CA ARG A 167 14.40 -5.47 12.57
C ARG A 167 14.70 -6.17 11.24
N LEU A 168 13.80 -7.01 10.76
CA LEU A 168 13.99 -7.75 9.51
C LEU A 168 14.16 -6.82 8.30
N ARG A 169 13.36 -5.75 8.21
CA ARG A 169 13.50 -4.75 7.12
C ARG A 169 14.82 -3.99 7.20
N ASN A 170 15.30 -3.69 8.40
CA ASN A 170 16.61 -3.07 8.56
C ASN A 170 17.75 -4.03 8.17
N LEU A 171 17.64 -5.32 8.47
CA LEU A 171 18.59 -6.34 8.04
C LEU A 171 18.65 -6.45 6.50
N SER A 172 17.50 -6.43 5.81
CA SER A 172 17.49 -6.45 4.33
C SER A 172 18.04 -5.16 3.69
N LEU A 173 18.25 -4.10 4.47
CA LEU A 173 18.91 -2.87 4.01
C LEU A 173 20.40 -2.82 4.35
N GLN A 174 20.95 -3.73 5.15
CA GLN A 174 22.37 -3.71 5.51
C GLN A 174 23.30 -3.71 4.28
N PRO A 175 23.08 -4.57 3.26
CA PRO A 175 23.93 -4.56 2.07
C PRO A 175 23.91 -3.23 1.32
N LEU A 176 22.77 -2.52 1.31
CA LEU A 176 22.70 -1.18 0.72
C LEU A 176 23.67 -0.20 1.40
N LEU A 177 23.73 -0.26 2.74
CA LEU A 177 24.59 0.62 3.53
C LEU A 177 26.07 0.30 3.28
N GLU A 178 26.43 -0.97 3.33
CA GLU A 178 27.80 -1.44 3.06
C GLU A 178 28.25 -1.10 1.64
N LEU A 179 27.37 -1.28 0.65
CA LEU A 179 27.64 -0.89 -0.74
C LEU A 179 27.83 0.62 -0.88
N ALA A 180 27.01 1.43 -0.19
CA ALA A 180 27.13 2.88 -0.21
C ALA A 180 28.44 3.38 0.43
N GLU A 181 28.87 2.76 1.53
CA GLU A 181 30.17 3.03 2.17
C GLU A 181 31.34 2.71 1.24
N ASN A 182 31.19 1.67 0.41
CA ASN A 182 32.16 1.29 -0.62
C ASN A 182 31.99 2.05 -1.95
N GLY A 183 31.20 3.13 -1.98
CA GLY A 183 31.03 4.00 -3.15
C GLY A 183 30.04 3.50 -4.21
N THR A 184 29.33 2.39 -3.97
CA THR A 184 28.29 1.89 -4.86
C THR A 184 26.93 2.47 -4.48
N THR A 185 26.33 3.26 -5.38
CA THR A 185 25.04 3.92 -5.15
C THR A 185 23.95 3.42 -6.09
N PHE A 186 22.71 3.47 -5.63
CA PHE A 186 21.51 3.17 -6.42
C PHE A 186 20.63 4.43 -6.52
N ASP A 187 19.72 4.50 -7.47
CA ASP A 187 18.74 5.59 -7.56
C ASP A 187 17.58 5.35 -6.60
N HIS A 188 17.11 4.09 -6.57
CA HIS A 188 15.94 3.69 -5.81
C HIS A 188 16.19 2.43 -4.97
N VAL A 189 15.54 2.38 -3.81
CA VAL A 189 15.24 1.15 -3.10
C VAL A 189 13.81 0.73 -3.49
N LEU A 190 13.69 -0.48 -4.00
CA LEU A 190 12.43 -1.12 -4.35
C LEU A 190 12.12 -2.20 -3.32
N PHE A 191 11.16 -1.93 -2.45
CA PHE A 191 10.65 -2.91 -1.51
C PHE A 191 9.60 -3.79 -2.19
N LEU A 192 9.91 -5.07 -2.35
CA LEU A 192 9.00 -6.06 -2.92
C LEU A 192 8.39 -6.89 -1.80
N GLY A 193 7.06 -6.92 -1.72
CA GLY A 193 6.33 -7.89 -0.90
C GLY A 193 6.15 -9.23 -1.61
N ASP A 194 5.44 -10.15 -0.97
CA ASP A 194 5.07 -11.48 -1.46
C ASP A 194 3.87 -11.45 -2.44
N VAL A 195 3.95 -10.55 -3.42
CA VAL A 195 2.89 -10.27 -4.39
C VAL A 195 3.29 -10.63 -5.82
N VAL A 196 2.30 -10.89 -6.66
CA VAL A 196 2.45 -11.05 -8.11
C VAL A 196 2.52 -9.66 -8.74
N PHE A 197 3.55 -9.44 -9.58
CA PHE A 197 3.79 -8.22 -10.35
C PHE A 197 4.48 -8.54 -11.69
N THR A 198 4.61 -7.53 -12.54
CA THR A 198 5.32 -7.57 -13.82
C THR A 198 6.39 -6.47 -13.90
N VAL A 199 7.30 -6.58 -14.86
CA VAL A 199 8.31 -5.53 -15.11
C VAL A 199 7.64 -4.18 -15.42
N SER A 200 6.55 -4.18 -16.19
CA SER A 200 5.79 -2.98 -16.52
C SER A 200 5.21 -2.30 -15.27
N ASP A 201 4.76 -3.07 -14.28
CA ASP A 201 4.30 -2.53 -12.99
C ASP A 201 5.41 -1.76 -12.29
N ILE A 202 6.62 -2.31 -12.26
CA ILE A 202 7.77 -1.67 -11.62
C ILE A 202 8.19 -0.41 -12.36
N ILE A 203 8.24 -0.45 -13.70
CA ILE A 203 8.58 0.75 -14.49
C ILE A 203 7.54 1.85 -14.27
N ALA A 204 6.24 1.51 -14.30
CA ALA A 204 5.17 2.47 -14.03
C ALA A 204 5.24 3.01 -12.60
N LEU A 205 5.62 2.19 -11.62
CA LEU A 205 5.82 2.61 -10.23
C LEU A 205 6.98 3.60 -10.09
N LEU A 206 8.13 3.31 -10.71
CA LEU A 206 9.30 4.19 -10.70
C LEU A 206 9.02 5.54 -11.39
N GLN A 207 8.11 5.55 -12.36
CA GLN A 207 7.69 6.76 -13.08
C GLN A 207 6.54 7.52 -12.41
N THR A 208 6.03 7.05 -11.28
CA THR A 208 4.96 7.72 -10.54
C THR A 208 5.31 9.20 -10.33
N ASN A 209 4.36 10.11 -10.59
CA ASN A 209 4.58 11.55 -10.51
C ASN A 209 5.85 12.04 -11.26
N ASN A 210 6.10 11.47 -12.46
CA ASN A 210 7.28 11.74 -13.29
C ASN A 210 8.62 11.45 -12.57
N GLY A 211 8.64 10.47 -11.66
CA GLY A 211 9.81 10.13 -10.85
C GLY A 211 10.05 11.09 -9.67
N HIS A 212 9.16 12.05 -9.41
CA HIS A 212 9.31 13.01 -8.33
C HIS A 212 8.44 12.64 -7.12
N TYR A 213 9.01 11.87 -6.19
CA TYR A 213 8.33 11.47 -4.95
C TYR A 213 9.33 11.19 -3.83
N ALA A 214 8.83 11.16 -2.60
CA ALA A 214 9.52 10.57 -1.45
C ALA A 214 9.29 9.06 -1.39
N ALA A 215 8.07 8.63 -1.72
CA ALA A 215 7.71 7.23 -1.91
C ALA A 215 6.55 7.09 -2.90
N ALA A 216 6.59 6.01 -3.68
CA ALA A 216 5.51 5.59 -4.57
C ALA A 216 5.13 4.15 -4.26
N CYS A 217 3.85 3.87 -4.07
CA CYS A 217 3.34 2.53 -3.74
C CYS A 217 2.34 2.02 -4.78
N SER A 218 2.26 0.70 -4.93
CA SER A 218 1.20 0.03 -5.70
C SER A 218 -0.15 0.03 -4.96
N LEU A 219 -1.15 -0.64 -5.53
CA LEU A 219 -2.36 -1.10 -4.85
C LEU A 219 -2.32 -2.62 -4.74
N ASP A 220 -2.61 -3.21 -3.58
CA ASP A 220 -2.60 -4.65 -3.39
C ASP A 220 -3.97 -5.29 -3.20
N PHE A 221 -4.12 -6.49 -3.76
CA PHE A 221 -5.37 -7.25 -3.73
C PHE A 221 -5.16 -8.70 -3.31
N SER A 222 -5.90 -9.13 -2.29
CA SER A 222 -6.02 -10.55 -1.91
C SER A 222 -7.33 -11.14 -2.43
N LYS A 223 -8.43 -10.41 -2.28
CA LYS A 223 -9.78 -10.77 -2.75
C LYS A 223 -10.45 -9.56 -3.42
N PRO A 224 -10.11 -9.25 -4.69
CA PRO A 224 -10.78 -8.20 -5.45
C PRO A 224 -12.31 -8.31 -5.38
N PRO A 225 -13.06 -7.20 -5.29
CA PRO A 225 -12.61 -5.81 -5.44
C PRO A 225 -12.06 -5.15 -4.15
N LEU A 226 -11.94 -5.89 -3.04
CA LEU A 226 -11.42 -5.36 -1.78
C LEU A 226 -9.89 -5.20 -1.86
N PHE A 227 -9.38 -3.99 -1.63
CA PHE A 227 -7.94 -3.78 -1.45
C PHE A 227 -7.50 -4.26 -0.06
N TYR A 228 -6.25 -4.72 0.06
CA TYR A 228 -5.80 -5.47 1.24
C TYR A 228 -5.14 -4.61 2.32
N ASP A 229 -4.11 -3.83 1.98
CA ASP A 229 -3.32 -3.10 2.98
C ASP A 229 -4.06 -1.88 3.54
N THR A 230 -4.77 -2.14 4.62
CA THR A 230 -5.55 -1.16 5.38
C THR A 230 -4.80 -0.59 6.59
N PHE A 231 -3.62 -1.14 6.90
CA PHE A 231 -2.89 -0.79 8.12
C PHE A 231 -1.88 0.34 7.87
N ALA A 232 -1.12 0.27 6.77
CA ALA A 232 -0.12 1.28 6.43
C ALA A 232 -0.69 2.44 5.61
N LEU A 233 -1.74 2.21 4.83
CA LEU A 233 -2.36 3.24 3.98
C LEU A 233 -3.11 4.30 4.79
N ARG A 234 -2.70 5.57 4.63
CA ARG A 234 -3.37 6.74 5.22
C ARG A 234 -3.56 7.79 4.14
N ASP A 235 -4.77 8.33 4.02
CA ASP A 235 -5.09 9.32 2.99
C ASP A 235 -4.29 10.62 3.18
N ALA A 236 -4.44 11.60 2.29
CA ALA A 236 -3.66 12.85 2.30
C ALA A 236 -3.80 13.65 3.61
N ARG A 237 -4.77 13.33 4.48
CA ARG A 237 -4.99 13.97 5.77
C ARG A 237 -4.67 13.04 6.95
N GLY A 238 -4.05 11.90 6.70
CA GLY A 238 -3.67 10.93 7.73
C GLY A 238 -4.78 9.98 8.14
N HIS A 239 -5.94 10.00 7.47
CA HIS A 239 -7.07 9.15 7.85
C HIS A 239 -6.95 7.76 7.24
N GLU A 240 -7.54 6.77 7.91
CA GLU A 240 -7.82 5.47 7.29
C GLU A 240 -8.76 5.61 6.10
N HIS A 241 -8.75 4.60 5.24
CA HIS A 241 -9.66 4.51 4.11
C HIS A 241 -11.14 4.65 4.56
N ALA A 242 -11.94 5.38 3.78
CA ALA A 242 -13.38 5.46 3.97
C ALA A 242 -14.08 4.16 3.52
N SER A 243 -13.49 3.41 2.59
CA SER A 243 -14.06 2.17 2.06
C SER A 243 -12.97 1.25 1.51
N GLN A 244 -13.12 -0.08 1.65
CA GLN A 244 -12.22 -1.06 0.99
C GLN A 244 -12.46 -1.21 -0.53
N THR A 245 -13.48 -0.48 -0.98
CA THR A 245 -13.99 -0.14 -2.32
C THR A 245 -13.32 1.03 -2.97
N TRP A 246 -12.92 0.96 -4.24
CA TRP A 246 -12.65 2.15 -5.02
C TRP A 246 -13.83 3.16 -4.87
N PRO A 247 -13.58 4.47 -4.65
CA PRO A 247 -12.30 5.20 -4.69
C PRO A 247 -11.55 5.31 -3.35
N TYR A 248 -11.82 4.44 -2.38
CA TYR A 248 -11.13 4.23 -1.09
C TYR A 248 -11.12 5.37 -0.08
N PHE A 249 -10.75 6.58 -0.48
CA PHE A 249 -10.28 7.64 0.41
C PHE A 249 -11.39 8.56 0.94
N ARG A 250 -11.16 9.13 2.13
CA ARG A 250 -12.01 10.17 2.71
C ARG A 250 -11.58 11.56 2.25
N ALA A 251 -10.28 11.85 2.37
CA ALA A 251 -9.67 13.11 1.97
C ALA A 251 -10.01 13.42 0.50
N PRO A 252 -10.51 14.64 0.21
CA PRO A 252 -10.81 15.03 -1.16
C PRO A 252 -9.56 14.97 -2.05
N GLU A 253 -8.39 15.34 -1.55
CA GLU A 253 -7.13 15.34 -2.31
C GLU A 253 -6.82 13.94 -2.87
N SER A 254 -6.86 12.92 -2.02
CA SER A 254 -6.63 11.53 -2.43
C SER A 254 -7.78 10.99 -3.29
N ARG A 255 -9.03 11.29 -2.91
CA ARG A 255 -10.20 10.78 -3.63
C ARG A 255 -10.27 11.33 -5.04
N GLU A 256 -10.15 12.64 -5.24
CA GLU A 256 -10.23 13.24 -6.58
C GLU A 256 -9.09 12.74 -7.48
N ALA A 257 -7.86 12.60 -6.99
CA ALA A 257 -6.77 12.00 -7.76
C ALA A 257 -7.09 10.56 -8.19
N MET A 258 -7.66 9.75 -7.29
CA MET A 258 -8.12 8.38 -7.60
C MET A 258 -9.25 8.34 -8.63
N LEU A 259 -10.21 9.28 -8.57
CA LEU A 259 -11.28 9.43 -9.57
C LEU A 259 -10.74 9.80 -10.97
N HIS A 260 -9.56 10.42 -11.02
CA HIS A 260 -8.92 10.85 -12.25
C HIS A 260 -7.83 9.89 -12.76
N GLY A 261 -7.58 8.77 -12.05
CA GLY A 261 -6.50 7.84 -12.41
C GLY A 261 -5.10 8.46 -12.29
N GLN A 262 -4.93 9.46 -11.44
CA GLN A 262 -3.67 10.17 -11.23
C GLN A 262 -2.91 9.59 -10.03
N PRO A 263 -1.58 9.82 -9.91
CA PRO A 263 -0.84 9.54 -8.69
C PRO A 263 -1.56 10.14 -7.47
N VAL A 264 -1.95 9.29 -6.53
CA VAL A 264 -2.84 9.66 -5.44
C VAL A 264 -2.04 10.12 -4.24
N PRO A 265 -2.10 11.40 -3.83
CA PRO A 265 -1.37 11.87 -2.67
C PRO A 265 -1.91 11.23 -1.40
N VAL A 266 -1.01 10.74 -0.55
CA VAL A 266 -1.29 10.07 0.72
C VAL A 266 -0.26 10.51 1.75
N THR A 267 -0.51 10.30 3.05
CA THR A 267 0.54 10.50 4.06
C THR A 267 1.42 9.26 4.23
N SER A 268 0.91 8.08 3.90
CA SER A 268 1.66 6.82 3.93
C SER A 268 0.99 5.74 3.07
N CYS A 269 1.80 4.82 2.55
CA CYS A 269 1.36 3.63 1.83
C CYS A 269 2.43 2.52 1.89
N TRP A 270 2.02 1.28 1.63
CA TRP A 270 2.94 0.16 1.40
C TRP A 270 2.44 -0.77 0.31
N ASN A 271 1.22 -1.29 0.47
CA ASN A 271 0.38 -1.88 -0.58
C ASN A 271 1.10 -2.85 -1.54
N GLY A 272 1.96 -3.71 -0.99
CA GLY A 272 2.65 -4.77 -1.72
C GLY A 272 4.01 -4.38 -2.31
N ILE A 273 4.13 -3.23 -2.98
CA ILE A 273 5.39 -2.76 -3.57
C ILE A 273 5.57 -1.26 -3.32
N VAL A 274 6.76 -0.86 -2.89
CA VAL A 274 7.13 0.55 -2.67
C VAL A 274 8.47 0.88 -3.33
N ALA A 275 8.53 2.00 -4.04
CA ALA A 275 9.77 2.60 -4.50
C ALA A 275 10.09 3.87 -3.70
N MET A 276 11.31 3.98 -3.19
CA MET A 276 11.81 5.16 -2.47
C MET A 276 13.20 5.53 -3.00
N PRO A 277 13.60 6.81 -3.02
CA PRO A 277 14.99 7.18 -3.33
C PRO A 277 15.97 6.52 -2.36
N SER A 278 17.05 5.94 -2.86
CA SER A 278 18.03 5.22 -2.01
C SER A 278 18.70 6.13 -0.97
N SER A 279 18.90 7.40 -1.35
CA SER A 279 19.42 8.47 -0.49
C SER A 279 18.60 8.72 0.77
N ALA A 280 17.36 8.21 0.84
CA ALA A 280 16.58 8.25 2.08
C ALA A 280 17.14 7.31 3.15
N PHE A 281 17.86 6.24 2.80
CA PHE A 281 18.34 5.21 3.72
C PHE A 281 19.85 5.27 4.01
N THR A 282 20.61 5.91 3.12
CA THR A 282 22.07 6.01 3.21
C THR A 282 22.52 7.31 3.90
N GLY A 283 23.77 7.31 4.39
CA GLY A 283 24.35 8.45 5.12
C GLY A 283 24.02 8.48 6.61
N ILE A 284 24.53 9.49 7.31
CA ILE A 284 24.51 9.61 8.78
C ILE A 284 23.09 9.56 9.36
N ASN A 285 22.13 10.16 8.67
CA ASN A 285 20.73 10.25 9.09
C ASN A 285 19.81 9.40 8.22
N GLY A 286 20.33 8.28 7.68
CA GLY A 286 19.56 7.35 6.88
C GLY A 286 18.37 6.77 7.65
N LEU A 287 17.22 6.68 7.00
CA LEU A 287 16.00 6.14 7.60
C LEU A 287 16.19 4.71 8.09
N ARG A 288 15.48 4.37 9.16
CA ARG A 288 15.41 3.02 9.73
C ARG A 288 13.96 2.69 10.03
N PHE A 289 13.57 1.45 9.78
CA PHE A 289 12.27 0.96 10.23
C PHE A 289 12.27 0.84 11.75
N ARG A 290 11.14 1.21 12.37
CA ARG A 290 10.93 1.12 13.81
C ARG A 290 9.47 0.83 14.12
N GLY A 291 9.23 0.25 15.30
CA GLY A 291 7.93 0.30 15.95
C GLY A 291 7.78 1.56 16.81
N ILE A 292 6.59 1.75 17.39
CA ILE A 292 6.43 2.72 18.47
C ILE A 292 7.15 2.23 19.74
N PRO A 293 7.60 3.14 20.64
CA PRO A 293 8.25 2.75 21.90
C PRO A 293 7.40 1.79 22.73
N ASP A 294 8.03 0.84 23.44
CA ASP A 294 7.31 -0.14 24.27
C ASP A 294 6.44 0.53 25.35
N SER A 295 6.92 1.65 25.92
CA SER A 295 6.15 2.45 26.88
C SER A 295 4.88 3.06 26.28
N LEU A 296 4.88 3.39 24.98
CA LEU A 296 3.67 3.84 24.28
C LEU A 296 2.77 2.64 23.93
N ALA A 297 3.37 1.53 23.49
CA ALA A 297 2.64 0.31 23.16
C ALA A 297 1.89 -0.28 24.37
N ALA A 298 2.45 -0.14 25.58
CA ALA A 298 1.80 -0.51 26.85
C ALA A 298 0.45 0.20 27.06
N SER A 299 0.19 1.31 26.38
CA SER A 299 -1.13 1.97 26.34
C SER A 299 -2.10 1.33 25.33
N HIS A 300 -1.89 0.07 24.94
CA HIS A 300 -2.66 -0.65 23.93
C HIS A 300 -2.69 0.12 22.60
N LEU A 301 -1.51 0.49 22.13
CA LEU A 301 -1.30 1.16 20.87
C LEU A 301 -0.31 0.35 20.04
N GLU A 302 -0.43 0.45 18.71
CA GLU A 302 0.56 -0.08 17.80
C GLU A 302 0.65 0.83 16.57
N GLY A 303 1.82 0.92 15.93
CA GLY A 303 2.00 1.72 14.72
C GLY A 303 2.76 0.92 13.68
N SER A 304 2.26 0.86 12.43
CA SER A 304 2.93 0.12 11.36
C SER A 304 4.28 0.74 11.02
N GLU A 305 5.34 -0.07 10.98
CA GLU A 305 6.67 0.35 10.52
C GLU A 305 6.65 0.84 9.07
N CYS A 306 5.77 0.24 8.25
CA CYS A 306 5.55 0.64 6.86
C CYS A 306 4.87 2.02 6.74
N CYS A 307 4.18 2.48 7.79
CA CYS A 307 3.62 3.83 7.87
C CYS A 307 4.62 4.81 8.51
N LEU A 308 5.21 4.41 9.63
CA LEU A 308 6.13 5.25 10.42
C LEU A 308 7.34 5.70 9.61
N ILE A 309 7.84 4.87 8.67
CA ILE A 309 8.93 5.25 7.77
C ILE A 309 8.63 6.53 6.97
N HIS A 310 7.36 6.79 6.62
CA HIS A 310 6.95 8.01 5.91
C HIS A 310 6.87 9.22 6.84
N ALA A 311 6.47 9.00 8.10
CA ALA A 311 6.46 10.05 9.12
C ALA A 311 7.87 10.51 9.47
N ASP A 312 8.82 9.58 9.47
CA ASP A 312 10.23 9.83 9.77
C ASP A 312 10.99 10.39 8.56
N ASN A 313 10.49 10.18 7.35
CA ASN A 313 11.08 10.69 6.11
C ASN A 313 10.79 12.20 5.91
N PRO A 314 11.81 13.08 6.01
CA PRO A 314 11.61 14.52 5.80
C PRO A 314 11.13 14.84 4.39
N ALA A 315 11.52 14.03 3.39
CA ALA A 315 11.14 14.24 2.00
C ALA A 315 9.64 14.01 1.76
N SER A 316 8.93 13.28 2.64
CA SER A 316 7.48 13.07 2.52
C SER A 316 6.72 14.39 2.43
N ARG A 317 7.17 15.43 3.14
CA ARG A 317 6.54 16.76 3.12
C ARG A 317 6.86 17.57 1.87
N THR A 318 8.06 17.40 1.30
CA THR A 318 8.54 18.23 0.19
C THR A 318 8.32 17.60 -1.18
N ARG A 319 8.38 16.26 -1.27
CA ARG A 319 8.25 15.49 -2.52
C ARG A 319 6.96 14.67 -2.57
N GLY A 320 6.29 14.45 -1.44
CA GLY A 320 5.02 13.72 -1.37
C GLY A 320 5.16 12.19 -1.35
N VAL A 321 4.13 11.53 -0.85
CA VAL A 321 3.95 10.08 -0.93
C VAL A 321 2.74 9.80 -1.81
N PHE A 322 2.86 8.86 -2.74
CA PHE A 322 1.83 8.60 -3.74
C PHE A 322 1.47 7.12 -3.84
N VAL A 323 0.18 6.82 -3.93
CA VAL A 323 -0.29 5.53 -4.46
C VAL A 323 -0.49 5.67 -5.97
N ASN A 324 0.09 4.76 -6.75
CA ASN A 324 -0.09 4.73 -8.19
C ASN A 324 -1.29 3.82 -8.55
N PRO A 325 -2.43 4.37 -9.03
CA PRO A 325 -3.62 3.59 -9.30
C PRO A 325 -3.50 2.66 -10.53
N THR A 326 -2.47 2.84 -11.38
CA THR A 326 -2.22 1.96 -12.52
C THR A 326 -1.33 0.77 -12.17
N VAL A 327 -0.65 0.81 -11.01
CA VAL A 327 0.20 -0.27 -10.53
C VAL A 327 -0.58 -1.09 -9.50
N ARG A 328 -1.09 -2.23 -9.93
CA ARG A 328 -1.93 -3.11 -9.09
C ARG A 328 -1.25 -4.45 -8.96
N VAL A 329 -1.15 -4.97 -7.74
CA VAL A 329 -0.47 -6.23 -7.44
C VAL A 329 -1.39 -7.16 -6.69
N GLY A 330 -1.13 -8.46 -6.74
CA GLY A 330 -2.01 -9.45 -6.12
C GLY A 330 -1.25 -10.51 -5.34
N TYR A 331 -1.69 -10.84 -4.13
CA TYR A 331 -1.09 -11.94 -3.33
C TYR A 331 -1.24 -13.32 -3.99
N LYS A 332 -2.08 -13.42 -5.02
CA LYS A 332 -2.28 -14.62 -5.85
C LYS A 332 -2.43 -14.21 -7.30
N ARG A 333 -1.98 -15.06 -8.23
CA ARG A 333 -2.16 -14.87 -9.68
C ARG A 333 -3.61 -14.53 -10.05
N LYS A 334 -4.58 -15.27 -9.52
CA LYS A 334 -6.01 -15.00 -9.73
C LYS A 334 -6.44 -13.58 -9.32
N ALA A 335 -5.89 -13.05 -8.21
CA ALA A 335 -6.22 -11.71 -7.75
C ALA A 335 -5.58 -10.65 -8.65
N TYR A 336 -4.33 -10.87 -9.06
CA TYR A 336 -3.64 -10.04 -10.05
C TYR A 336 -4.43 -10.01 -11.36
N ASP A 337 -4.75 -11.17 -11.95
CA ASP A 337 -5.45 -11.26 -13.23
C ASP A 337 -6.84 -10.60 -13.20
N ALA A 338 -7.54 -10.67 -12.06
CA ALA A 338 -8.86 -10.05 -11.91
C ALA A 338 -8.82 -8.52 -12.03
N VAL A 339 -7.76 -7.87 -11.56
CA VAL A 339 -7.58 -6.40 -11.66
C VAL A 339 -6.84 -5.98 -12.93
N HIS A 340 -6.49 -6.94 -13.80
CA HIS A 340 -5.90 -6.72 -15.14
C HIS A 340 -6.76 -7.34 -16.26
N GLY A 341 -7.99 -7.77 -15.98
CA GLY A 341 -8.83 -8.45 -16.98
C GLY A 341 -9.20 -7.57 -18.18
N ALA A 342 -9.32 -6.25 -17.97
CA ALA A 342 -9.68 -5.28 -19.00
C ALA A 342 -8.48 -4.76 -19.81
N GLU A 343 -7.25 -5.13 -19.45
CA GLU A 343 -6.05 -4.60 -20.10
C GLU A 343 -6.02 -4.92 -21.60
N ARG A 344 -6.42 -6.15 -21.95
CA ARG A 344 -6.42 -6.66 -23.33
C ARG A 344 -7.43 -5.97 -24.23
N SER A 345 -8.51 -5.43 -23.66
CA SER A 345 -9.55 -4.71 -24.40
C SER A 345 -9.35 -3.19 -24.39
N GLY A 346 -8.28 -2.69 -23.76
CA GLY A 346 -8.03 -1.24 -23.61
C GLY A 346 -9.06 -0.52 -22.75
N GLY A 347 -9.86 -1.27 -21.99
CA GLY A 347 -10.90 -0.75 -21.10
C GLY A 347 -10.36 -0.46 -19.70
N SER A 348 -11.15 0.28 -18.90
CA SER A 348 -10.85 0.46 -17.47
C SER A 348 -10.94 -0.87 -16.73
N TRP A 349 -9.99 -1.12 -15.81
CA TRP A 349 -10.05 -2.25 -14.89
C TRP A 349 -11.28 -2.30 -13.98
N LEU A 350 -11.95 -1.15 -13.80
CA LEU A 350 -13.24 -1.07 -13.12
C LEU A 350 -14.37 -1.05 -14.15
N SER A 351 -15.41 -1.83 -13.91
CA SER A 351 -16.67 -1.73 -14.63
C SER A 351 -17.43 -0.45 -14.27
N LEU A 352 -18.32 0.00 -15.16
CA LEU A 352 -19.23 1.12 -14.88
C LEU A 352 -20.07 0.90 -13.62
N GLY A 353 -20.46 -0.35 -13.35
CA GLY A 353 -21.18 -0.72 -12.13
C GLY A 353 -20.34 -0.50 -10.87
N GLU A 354 -19.09 -0.98 -10.87
CA GLU A 354 -18.16 -0.78 -9.75
C GLU A 354 -17.88 0.69 -9.48
N ILE A 355 -17.74 1.51 -10.54
CA ILE A 355 -17.58 2.96 -10.40
C ILE A 355 -18.85 3.57 -9.80
N TYR A 356 -20.02 3.30 -10.38
CA TYR A 356 -21.29 3.89 -9.92
C TYR A 356 -21.60 3.53 -8.46
N PHE A 357 -21.52 2.25 -8.11
CA PHE A 357 -21.77 1.80 -6.74
C PHE A 357 -20.65 2.22 -5.77
N GLY A 358 -19.40 2.28 -6.25
CA GLY A 358 -18.25 2.77 -5.47
C GLY A 358 -18.39 4.24 -5.07
N LEU A 359 -18.84 5.10 -6.00
CA LEU A 359 -19.14 6.51 -5.72
C LEU A 359 -20.19 6.66 -4.62
N TRP A 360 -21.30 5.92 -4.72
CA TRP A 360 -22.34 5.94 -3.70
C TRP A 360 -21.85 5.39 -2.36
N ARG A 361 -21.14 4.27 -2.36
CA ARG A 361 -20.64 3.65 -1.13
C ARG A 361 -19.65 4.56 -0.41
N ASN A 362 -18.75 5.21 -1.13
CA ASN A 362 -17.84 6.21 -0.54
C ASN A 362 -18.60 7.43 -0.02
N ARG A 363 -19.59 7.94 -0.78
CA ARG A 363 -20.43 9.07 -0.34
C ARG A 363 -21.17 8.76 0.97
N LEU A 364 -21.82 7.60 1.04
CA LEU A 364 -22.50 7.13 2.25
C LEU A 364 -21.52 6.92 3.41
N ALA A 365 -20.37 6.27 3.18
CA ALA A 365 -19.35 6.12 4.21
C ALA A 365 -18.90 7.48 4.76
N ARG A 366 -18.68 8.48 3.91
CA ARG A 366 -18.29 9.82 4.35
C ARG A 366 -19.37 10.55 5.15
N TRP A 367 -20.64 10.39 4.79
CA TRP A 367 -21.77 11.02 5.45
C TRP A 367 -22.14 10.38 6.78
N PHE A 368 -22.04 9.06 6.88
CA PHE A 368 -22.53 8.30 8.03
C PHE A 368 -21.43 7.80 8.96
N THR A 369 -20.15 7.91 8.58
CA THR A 369 -19.03 7.56 9.46
C THR A 369 -18.08 8.74 9.65
N THR A 370 -17.37 8.74 10.79
CA THR A 370 -16.35 9.74 11.12
C THR A 370 -15.15 9.05 11.78
N PRO A 371 -13.91 9.37 11.37
CA PRO A 371 -12.72 8.82 12.02
C PRO A 371 -12.44 9.47 13.39
N TRP A 372 -13.10 10.60 13.69
CA TRP A 372 -12.82 11.45 14.83
C TRP A 372 -12.81 10.73 16.19
N PHE A 373 -13.76 9.83 16.45
CA PHE A 373 -13.83 9.13 17.73
C PHE A 373 -12.63 8.21 17.95
N LYS A 374 -12.26 7.43 16.92
CA LYS A 374 -11.10 6.53 16.94
C LYS A 374 -9.81 7.33 17.09
N GLU A 375 -9.64 8.36 16.26
CA GLU A 375 -8.44 9.22 16.28
C GLU A 375 -8.29 10.00 17.58
N ARG A 376 -9.39 10.52 18.14
CA ARG A 376 -9.37 11.22 19.43
C ARG A 376 -8.93 10.29 20.56
N ARG A 377 -9.33 9.03 20.53
CA ARG A 377 -8.92 8.04 21.53
C ARG A 377 -7.41 7.76 21.45
N VAL A 378 -6.91 7.48 20.25
CA VAL A 378 -5.46 7.26 20.01
C VAL A 378 -4.65 8.49 20.43
N ARG A 379 -5.03 9.67 19.94
CA ARG A 379 -4.36 10.93 20.31
C ARG A 379 -4.39 11.17 21.82
N GLY A 380 -5.52 10.92 22.48
CA GLY A 380 -5.62 11.07 23.93
C GLY A 380 -4.65 10.17 24.71
N ARG A 381 -4.34 8.97 24.20
CA ARG A 381 -3.34 8.07 24.80
C ARG A 381 -1.91 8.55 24.54
N ILE A 382 -1.60 8.96 23.31
CA ILE A 382 -0.29 9.55 22.97
C ILE A 382 -0.01 10.80 23.82
N GLU A 383 -0.99 11.69 23.99
CA GLU A 383 -0.85 12.90 24.81
C GLU A 383 -0.66 12.61 26.30
N ARG A 384 -1.25 11.51 26.82
CA ARG A 384 -0.99 11.09 28.22
C ARG A 384 0.41 10.54 28.38
N TRP A 385 0.83 9.65 27.48
CA TRP A 385 2.19 9.11 27.45
C TRP A 385 3.25 10.22 27.33
N LYS A 386 3.00 11.26 26.52
CA LYS A 386 3.88 12.44 26.41
C LYS A 386 3.99 13.24 27.71
N LYS A 387 2.94 13.28 28.54
CA LYS A 387 2.94 14.00 29.82
C LYS A 387 3.66 13.25 30.94
N GLU A 388 3.75 11.93 30.85
CA GLU A 388 4.45 11.10 31.84
C GLU A 388 5.96 11.34 31.85
N ASP A 389 6.52 11.81 30.73
CA ASP A 389 7.94 12.08 30.59
C ASP A 389 8.15 13.20 29.54
N GLY A 390 8.45 14.41 30.01
CA GLY A 390 8.31 15.67 29.29
C GLY A 390 9.17 15.86 28.03
N GLY A 391 9.98 14.87 27.66
CA GLY A 391 10.77 14.85 26.42
C GLY A 391 10.25 13.92 25.32
N ARG A 392 9.23 13.09 25.57
CA ARG A 392 8.76 12.08 24.61
C ARG A 392 7.91 12.68 23.48
N GLU A 393 8.13 12.20 22.26
CA GLU A 393 7.31 12.58 21.09
C GLU A 393 7.18 11.41 20.11
N GLU A 394 5.97 11.19 19.58
CA GLU A 394 5.73 10.28 18.45
C GLU A 394 5.23 11.11 17.25
N ARG A 395 6.10 11.28 16.25
CA ARG A 395 5.84 12.10 15.05
C ARG A 395 4.86 11.45 14.09
N GLY A 396 4.75 10.12 14.13
CA GLY A 396 3.87 9.31 13.30
C GLY A 396 2.52 8.99 13.94
N GLY A 397 1.94 9.89 14.74
CA GLY A 397 0.66 9.65 15.42
C GLY A 397 -0.50 9.23 14.50
N PHE A 398 -0.47 9.62 13.22
CA PHE A 398 -1.45 9.20 12.20
C PHE A 398 -1.28 7.73 11.74
N CYS A 399 -0.15 7.11 12.05
CA CYS A 399 0.12 5.68 11.83
C CYS A 399 -0.33 4.79 12.99
N VAL A 400 -0.64 5.39 14.15
CA VAL A 400 -0.91 4.67 15.38
C VAL A 400 -2.39 4.26 15.43
N VAL A 401 -2.64 3.01 15.83
CA VAL A 401 -3.98 2.43 15.99
C VAL A 401 -4.20 1.95 17.42
N ASP A 402 -5.47 1.87 17.81
CA ASP A 402 -5.94 1.36 19.11
C ASP A 402 -5.98 -0.19 19.09
N GLU A 403 -4.81 -0.81 18.99
CA GLU A 403 -4.64 -2.26 18.92
C GLU A 403 -3.29 -2.69 19.54
N THR A 404 -3.15 -3.96 19.89
CA THR A 404 -1.86 -4.60 20.19
C THR A 404 -1.63 -5.78 19.26
N GLN A 405 -0.42 -5.91 18.70
CA GLN A 405 -0.09 -6.97 17.74
C GLN A 405 1.15 -7.74 18.19
N VAL A 406 1.02 -9.06 18.34
CA VAL A 406 2.12 -9.95 18.77
C VAL A 406 2.39 -11.04 17.76
N VAL A 407 3.63 -11.50 17.69
CA VAL A 407 4.02 -12.67 16.89
C VAL A 407 3.46 -13.93 17.56
N VAL A 408 2.95 -14.85 16.75
CA VAL A 408 2.54 -16.19 17.16
C VAL A 408 3.19 -17.21 16.23
N HIS A 409 3.21 -18.48 16.63
CA HIS A 409 3.86 -19.54 15.87
C HIS A 409 3.48 -19.52 14.38
N ASN A 410 2.22 -19.26 14.05
CA ASN A 410 1.69 -19.21 12.68
C ASN A 410 1.39 -17.81 12.12
N GLY A 411 2.09 -16.79 12.61
CA GLY A 411 2.04 -15.44 12.04
C GLY A 411 1.96 -14.40 13.13
N TRP A 412 0.84 -13.68 13.21
CA TRP A 412 0.59 -12.70 14.25
C TRP A 412 -0.88 -12.71 14.66
N LYS A 413 -1.17 -12.14 15.83
CA LYS A 413 -2.55 -11.95 16.30
C LYS A 413 -2.74 -10.56 16.90
N HIS A 414 -3.98 -10.08 16.83
CA HIS A 414 -4.43 -8.94 17.62
C HIS A 414 -4.74 -9.42 19.05
N VAL A 415 -4.39 -8.62 20.04
CA VAL A 415 -4.47 -8.95 21.46
C VAL A 415 -5.28 -7.90 22.21
#